data_AF-A0A6N6Q724-F1
#
_entry.id   AF-A0A6N6Q724-F1
#
_cell.length_a   1.000
_cell.length_b   1.000
_cell.length_c   1.000
_cell.angle_alpha   90.00
_cell.angle_beta   90.00
_cell.angle_gamma   90.00
#
_symmetry.space_group_name_H-M   'P 1'
#
loop_
_entity.id
_entity.type
_entity.pdbx_description
1 polymer ?
#
loop_
_entity_poly.entity_id
_entity_poly.type
_entity_poly.pdbx_seq_one_letter_code
_entity_poly.pdbx_strand_id
1 'polypeptide(L)'
;MSKLLSQSLATVAALGGAATLQAFSLLGPFETWQVAGIGYNPTGPVYDWSSQGDVGAPKLIGGEFRVAEPIFTYGFDATFLDYFGAEGVQAVEAAMKIFNDIPAVSTMSADLSEFPLAASRVNYAAQRLNLLDIKTVTMGLIMEQLCVASPERYVWAIRQNNVNAAGAPNFINVRRNYDPVTQLASGYVNNTLYTYHNVAFLGPDGAVLFYDAEEISLDAAEPNVSLAAYAGNQVSTVDGRVSRQISAFSFGRYYTGLTRDDAGALRYLYHPNNKNYQPLHPNTTLRTTQNVTVVGSGTSGSWGGLTPAVGFASGGTTNAATAIGDGVRGGVDKLTFVRIDFDPLLNRFLKPVVLRYADTVITNGVSRTQSVERSLTVPHVLFMAQDIGVGAAPGAPYPWVYGRGAPSFATATRNTTLTPPPEAAAGPGIAEFGTLGHVFAFNNIGAGLLNQLGGTEESGFGTYIWGSFDGTTNAPVLFPKGQVTLEEIARAAYGGK
;
A
#
# COMPACT_ATOMS: atom_id res chain seq x y z
N MET A 1 -27.22 -38.94 -32.86
CA MET A 1 -27.22 -38.49 -31.46
C MET A 1 -25.83 -38.14 -30.90
N SER A 2 -24.71 -38.71 -31.39
CA SER A 2 -23.37 -38.49 -30.80
C SER A 2 -22.74 -37.11 -31.05
N LYS A 3 -23.03 -36.44 -32.19
CA LYS A 3 -22.48 -35.09 -32.49
C LYS A 3 -23.13 -33.94 -31.71
N LEU A 4 -24.40 -34.09 -31.32
CA LEU A 4 -25.12 -33.06 -30.55
C LEU A 4 -24.73 -33.08 -29.06
N LEU A 5 -24.35 -34.24 -28.52
CA LEU A 5 -23.81 -34.37 -27.16
C LEU A 5 -22.36 -33.86 -27.03
N SER A 6 -21.53 -34.01 -28.07
CA SER A 6 -20.15 -33.48 -28.02
C SER A 6 -20.09 -31.95 -28.16
N GLN A 7 -20.99 -31.35 -28.94
CA GLN A 7 -21.08 -29.90 -29.05
C GLN A 7 -21.71 -29.26 -27.81
N SER A 8 -22.67 -29.92 -27.16
CA SER A 8 -23.24 -29.42 -25.90
C SER A 8 -22.28 -29.56 -24.72
N LEU A 9 -21.45 -30.61 -24.63
CA LEU A 9 -20.37 -30.65 -23.63
C LEU A 9 -19.28 -29.59 -23.86
N ALA A 10 -18.90 -29.32 -25.11
CA ALA A 10 -17.93 -28.27 -25.42
C ALA A 10 -18.49 -26.86 -25.16
N THR A 11 -19.80 -26.66 -25.35
CA THR A 11 -20.46 -25.37 -25.09
C THR A 11 -20.75 -25.18 -23.60
N VAL A 12 -21.01 -26.24 -22.83
CA VAL A 12 -21.12 -26.17 -21.36
C VAL A 12 -19.74 -26.00 -20.70
N ALA A 13 -18.67 -26.57 -21.27
CA ALA A 13 -17.29 -26.29 -20.85
C ALA A 13 -16.83 -24.85 -21.20
N ALA A 14 -17.44 -24.21 -22.21
CA ALA A 14 -17.20 -22.80 -22.54
C ALA A 14 -18.09 -21.81 -21.77
N LEU A 15 -19.19 -22.28 -21.16
CA LEU A 15 -20.09 -21.50 -20.30
C LEU A 15 -19.81 -21.66 -18.80
N GLY A 16 -19.04 -22.68 -18.41
CA GLY A 16 -18.32 -22.67 -17.14
C GLY A 16 -17.08 -21.82 -17.32
N GLY A 17 -17.20 -20.50 -17.14
CA GLY A 17 -16.02 -19.64 -16.98
C GLY A 17 -15.09 -20.32 -15.99
N ALA A 18 -13.88 -20.68 -16.44
CA ALA A 18 -12.89 -21.31 -15.59
C ALA A 18 -12.85 -20.50 -14.30
N ALA A 19 -13.21 -21.13 -13.17
CA ALA A 19 -13.11 -20.47 -11.88
C ALA A 19 -11.68 -19.96 -11.79
N THR A 20 -11.54 -18.66 -11.83
CA THR A 20 -10.25 -17.99 -11.90
C THR A 20 -9.61 -18.16 -10.52
N LEU A 21 -8.44 -18.79 -10.50
CA LEU A 21 -7.74 -19.23 -9.30
C LEU A 21 -6.92 -18.07 -8.70
N GLN A 22 -7.51 -16.89 -8.62
CA GLN A 22 -6.84 -15.60 -8.42
C GLN A 22 -7.72 -14.64 -7.59
N ALA A 23 -7.11 -13.76 -6.81
CA ALA A 23 -7.81 -12.71 -6.08
C ALA A 23 -6.88 -11.64 -5.48
N PHE A 24 -7.36 -10.40 -5.44
CA PHE A 24 -6.74 -9.28 -4.73
C PHE A 24 -7.69 -8.63 -3.70
N SER A 25 -7.10 -8.02 -2.66
CA SER A 25 -7.83 -7.31 -1.61
C SER A 25 -7.59 -5.81 -1.71
N LEU A 26 -8.67 -5.04 -1.61
CA LEU A 26 -8.66 -3.57 -1.66
C LEU A 26 -8.43 -3.00 -0.27
N LEU A 27 -7.69 -1.92 -0.12
CA LEU A 27 -7.48 -1.22 1.15
C LEU A 27 -8.24 0.11 1.20
N GLY A 28 -8.73 0.48 2.37
CA GLY A 28 -9.29 1.81 2.62
C GLY A 28 -9.43 2.10 4.13
N PRO A 29 -10.11 3.18 4.53
CA PRO A 29 -10.30 3.53 5.94
C PRO A 29 -11.15 2.49 6.67
N PHE A 30 -11.00 2.32 7.98
CA PHE A 30 -11.85 1.40 8.76
C PHE A 30 -13.33 1.82 8.73
N GLU A 31 -14.21 0.89 8.31
CA GLU A 31 -15.66 1.01 8.53
C GLU A 31 -15.98 0.90 10.03
N THR A 32 -17.13 1.38 10.48
CA THR A 32 -17.45 1.47 11.92
C THR A 32 -17.47 0.11 12.61
N TRP A 33 -17.77 -0.95 11.87
CA TRP A 33 -17.79 -2.31 12.37
C TRP A 33 -16.41 -2.99 12.31
N GLN A 34 -15.44 -2.45 11.55
CA GLN A 34 -14.07 -2.97 11.44
C GLN A 34 -13.26 -2.54 12.67
N VAL A 35 -13.46 -3.27 13.77
CA VAL A 35 -12.87 -2.96 15.09
C VAL A 35 -11.84 -3.99 15.54
N ALA A 36 -10.97 -3.56 16.45
CA ALA A 36 -9.90 -4.38 17.04
C ALA A 36 -10.36 -5.74 17.57
N GLY A 37 -11.52 -5.80 18.23
CA GLY A 37 -12.04 -7.03 18.85
C GLY A 37 -12.35 -8.17 17.86
N ILE A 38 -12.39 -7.88 16.56
CA ILE A 38 -12.63 -8.86 15.48
C ILE A 38 -11.53 -8.81 14.40
N GLY A 39 -10.31 -8.39 14.76
CA GLY A 39 -9.13 -8.58 13.92
C GLY A 39 -8.72 -7.40 13.05
N TYR A 40 -9.40 -6.25 13.13
CA TYR A 40 -9.02 -5.03 12.41
C TYR A 40 -8.27 -4.06 13.30
N ASN A 41 -7.00 -3.80 12.97
CA ASN A 41 -6.10 -2.99 13.79
C ASN A 41 -6.12 -3.38 15.28
N PRO A 42 -5.96 -4.67 15.64
CA PRO A 42 -5.93 -5.06 17.03
C PRO A 42 -4.74 -4.40 17.74
N THR A 43 -5.00 -3.89 18.93
CA THR A 43 -4.00 -3.30 19.83
C THR A 43 -3.95 -4.12 21.10
N GLY A 44 -2.75 -4.39 21.63
CA GLY A 44 -2.62 -5.07 22.92
C GLY A 44 -1.17 -5.29 23.32
N PRO A 45 -0.90 -5.63 24.60
CA PRO A 45 0.45 -5.79 25.12
C PRO A 45 1.25 -6.85 24.34
N VAL A 46 0.57 -7.91 23.87
CA VAL A 46 1.22 -9.00 23.11
C VAL A 46 1.52 -8.63 21.66
N TYR A 47 0.81 -7.66 21.08
CA TYR A 47 0.75 -7.43 19.63
C TYR A 47 0.63 -5.94 19.28
N ASP A 48 1.44 -5.06 19.88
CA ASP A 48 1.47 -3.65 19.45
C ASP A 48 2.17 -3.50 18.11
N TRP A 49 1.51 -3.88 17.01
CA TRP A 49 2.05 -3.72 15.66
C TRP A 49 1.91 -2.28 15.15
N SER A 50 1.79 -1.25 15.99
CA SER A 50 1.50 0.13 15.55
C SER A 50 2.37 0.65 14.40
N SER A 51 3.61 0.16 14.26
CA SER A 51 4.51 0.51 13.15
C SER A 51 4.30 -0.29 11.85
N GLN A 52 3.86 -1.56 11.94
CA GLN A 52 3.76 -2.51 10.80
C GLN A 52 2.34 -3.05 10.54
N GLY A 53 1.40 -2.75 11.43
CA GLY A 53 0.04 -3.25 11.43
C GLY A 53 -0.86 -2.50 10.46
N ASP A 54 -2.16 -2.56 10.74
CA ASP A 54 -3.20 -2.16 9.80
C ASP A 54 -3.27 -0.64 9.68
N VAL A 55 -2.95 -0.12 8.49
CA VAL A 55 -3.16 1.31 8.15
C VAL A 55 -4.56 1.58 7.60
N GLY A 56 -5.33 0.52 7.40
CA GLY A 56 -6.67 0.51 6.84
C GLY A 56 -7.24 -0.90 6.91
N ALA A 57 -8.41 -1.08 6.33
CA ALA A 57 -9.14 -2.34 6.34
C ALA A 57 -9.66 -2.68 4.94
N PRO A 58 -9.95 -3.96 4.68
CA PRO A 58 -10.23 -4.40 3.33
C PRO A 58 -11.60 -3.91 2.87
N LYS A 59 -11.75 -3.58 1.59
CA LYS A 59 -12.96 -2.97 1.01
C LYS A 59 -13.77 -3.94 0.14
N LEU A 60 -15.04 -3.62 -0.04
CA LEU A 60 -15.87 -4.26 -1.08
C LEU A 60 -15.51 -3.69 -2.46
N ILE A 61 -15.78 -4.45 -3.52
CA ILE A 61 -15.79 -3.94 -4.90
C ILE A 61 -16.78 -2.76 -4.99
N GLY A 62 -16.33 -1.65 -5.58
CA GLY A 62 -17.06 -0.39 -5.66
C GLY A 62 -16.90 0.52 -4.44
N GLY A 63 -16.25 0.04 -3.36
CA GLY A 63 -15.91 0.81 -2.15
C GLY A 63 -14.42 1.17 -2.06
N GLU A 64 -13.69 1.10 -3.17
CA GLU A 64 -12.24 1.25 -3.22
C GLU A 64 -11.75 2.68 -3.00
N PHE A 65 -10.49 2.77 -2.59
CA PHE A 65 -9.72 4.00 -2.57
C PHE A 65 -8.51 3.82 -3.50
N ARG A 66 -7.99 4.92 -4.03
CA ARG A 66 -6.83 4.92 -4.93
C ARG A 66 -6.13 6.26 -4.96
N VAL A 67 -4.89 6.29 -5.42
CA VAL A 67 -4.22 7.54 -5.78
C VAL A 67 -4.83 8.06 -7.08
N ALA A 68 -5.48 9.21 -7.07
CA ALA A 68 -6.27 9.67 -8.22
C ALA A 68 -5.47 10.48 -9.25
N GLU A 69 -4.22 10.82 -8.97
CA GLU A 69 -3.32 11.50 -9.89
C GLU A 69 -2.34 10.52 -10.56
N PRO A 70 -1.87 10.79 -11.79
CA PRO A 70 -1.04 9.85 -12.55
C PRO A 70 0.45 9.87 -12.14
N ILE A 71 0.85 10.77 -11.25
CA ILE A 71 2.26 10.95 -10.86
C ILE A 71 2.37 10.69 -9.36
N PHE A 72 3.12 9.66 -8.99
CA PHE A 72 3.44 9.35 -7.61
C PHE A 72 4.86 9.81 -7.29
N THR A 73 5.04 10.64 -6.28
CA THR A 73 6.34 11.26 -5.99
C THR A 73 6.99 10.66 -4.77
N TYR A 74 8.32 10.54 -4.79
CA TYR A 74 9.07 10.04 -3.65
C TYR A 74 10.42 10.76 -3.48
N GLY A 75 10.99 10.71 -2.28
CA GLY A 75 12.30 11.28 -1.96
C GLY A 75 13.00 10.56 -0.80
N PHE A 76 14.21 10.99 -0.47
CA PHE A 76 15.03 10.42 0.61
C PHE A 76 15.44 11.52 1.58
N ASP A 77 15.41 11.24 2.88
CA ASP A 77 15.90 12.16 3.91
C ASP A 77 17.39 11.92 4.23
N ALA A 78 17.95 12.71 5.16
CA ALA A 78 19.34 12.56 5.59
C ALA A 78 19.61 11.17 6.19
N THR A 79 18.71 10.69 7.04
CA THR A 79 18.92 9.45 7.79
C THR A 79 18.97 8.22 6.89
N PHE A 80 18.18 8.19 5.82
CA PHE A 80 18.26 7.16 4.79
C PHE A 80 19.60 7.19 4.08
N LEU A 81 20.05 8.37 3.68
CA LEU A 81 21.32 8.54 2.96
C LEU A 81 22.51 8.17 3.85
N ASP A 82 22.46 8.50 5.13
CA ASP A 82 23.51 8.16 6.09
C ASP A 82 23.58 6.66 6.37
N TYR A 83 22.43 5.98 6.49
CA TYR A 83 22.39 4.56 6.82
C TYR A 83 22.57 3.64 5.60
N PHE A 84 21.84 3.91 4.51
CA PHE A 84 21.81 3.05 3.33
C PHE A 84 22.68 3.56 2.16
N GLY A 85 23.02 4.85 2.13
CA GLY A 85 23.88 5.40 1.10
C GLY A 85 23.33 5.28 -0.34
N ALA A 86 24.23 5.39 -1.30
CA ALA A 86 23.89 5.37 -2.72
C ALA A 86 23.32 4.01 -3.17
N GLU A 87 23.80 2.90 -2.59
CA GLU A 87 23.32 1.56 -2.92
C GLU A 87 21.88 1.32 -2.42
N GLY A 88 21.50 1.86 -1.25
CA GLY A 88 20.11 1.85 -0.80
C GLY A 88 19.19 2.64 -1.72
N VAL A 89 19.64 3.81 -2.16
CA VAL A 89 18.94 4.63 -3.15
C VAL A 89 18.74 3.84 -4.44
N GLN A 90 19.78 3.17 -4.95
CA GLN A 90 19.67 2.32 -6.14
C GLN A 90 18.67 1.17 -5.96
N ALA A 91 18.60 0.57 -4.77
CA ALA A 91 17.64 -0.49 -4.49
C ALA A 91 16.18 0.02 -4.51
N VAL A 92 15.92 1.20 -3.95
CA VAL A 92 14.61 1.86 -4.03
C VAL A 92 14.28 2.29 -5.45
N GLU A 93 15.23 2.85 -6.19
CA GLU A 93 15.06 3.19 -7.61
C GLU A 93 14.73 1.94 -8.46
N ALA A 94 15.35 0.80 -8.16
CA ALA A 94 15.04 -0.47 -8.80
C ALA A 94 13.61 -0.94 -8.50
N ALA A 95 13.11 -0.73 -7.27
CA ALA A 95 11.71 -0.98 -6.92
C ALA A 95 10.76 -0.07 -7.73
N MET A 96 11.05 1.23 -7.79
CA MET A 96 10.22 2.18 -8.54
C MET A 96 10.25 1.93 -10.05
N LYS A 97 11.38 1.46 -10.57
CA LYS A 97 11.51 1.04 -11.96
C LYS A 97 10.56 -0.11 -12.28
N ILE A 98 10.42 -1.11 -11.41
CA ILE A 98 9.47 -2.21 -11.61
C ILE A 98 8.05 -1.67 -11.81
N PHE A 99 7.60 -0.72 -10.99
CA PHE A 99 6.29 -0.10 -11.16
C PHE A 99 6.17 0.77 -12.42
N ASN A 100 7.23 1.51 -12.76
CA ASN A 100 7.28 2.33 -13.98
C ASN A 100 7.27 1.48 -15.26
N ASP A 101 7.86 0.28 -15.24
CA ASP A 101 7.91 -0.63 -16.38
C ASP A 101 6.58 -1.36 -16.65
N ILE A 102 5.63 -1.35 -15.69
CA ILE A 102 4.29 -1.93 -15.89
C ILE A 102 3.61 -1.24 -17.09
N PRO A 103 2.95 -1.94 -18.02
CA PRO A 103 2.21 -1.27 -19.08
C PRO A 103 1.03 -0.45 -18.53
N ALA A 104 0.43 0.41 -19.35
CA ALA A 104 -0.86 1.01 -18.99
C ALA A 104 -1.87 -0.13 -18.73
N VAL A 105 -2.65 -0.04 -17.66
CA VAL A 105 -3.45 -1.17 -17.21
C VAL A 105 -4.57 -1.54 -18.20
N SER A 106 -5.02 -0.59 -19.03
CA SER A 106 -5.94 -0.80 -20.15
C SER A 106 -5.37 -1.69 -21.27
N THR A 107 -4.04 -1.85 -21.32
CA THR A 107 -3.35 -2.64 -22.35
C THR A 107 -2.94 -4.04 -21.89
N MET A 108 -3.14 -4.34 -20.60
CA MET A 108 -2.86 -5.66 -20.03
C MET A 108 -3.79 -6.72 -20.64
N SER A 109 -3.30 -7.95 -20.75
CA SER A 109 -4.12 -9.06 -21.25
C SER A 109 -5.32 -9.33 -20.34
N ALA A 110 -6.40 -9.89 -20.87
CA ALA A 110 -7.60 -10.19 -20.07
C ALA A 110 -7.30 -11.13 -18.89
N ASP A 111 -6.39 -12.09 -19.08
CA ASP A 111 -6.00 -13.11 -18.10
C ASP A 111 -4.72 -12.78 -17.31
N LEU A 112 -4.08 -11.64 -17.58
CA LEU A 112 -2.86 -11.17 -16.92
C LEU A 112 -1.70 -12.18 -17.04
N SER A 113 -1.66 -12.93 -18.14
CA SER A 113 -0.69 -14.00 -18.37
C SER A 113 0.75 -13.50 -18.46
N GLU A 114 0.97 -12.22 -18.75
CA GLU A 114 2.27 -11.55 -18.73
C GLU A 114 2.86 -11.41 -17.31
N PHE A 115 2.04 -11.57 -16.26
CA PHE A 115 2.49 -11.58 -14.87
C PHE A 115 2.59 -13.01 -14.32
N PRO A 116 3.65 -13.34 -13.55
CA PRO A 116 3.82 -14.66 -12.96
C PRO A 116 2.91 -14.85 -11.75
N LEU A 117 2.51 -16.10 -11.47
CA LEU A 117 1.84 -16.44 -10.21
C LEU A 117 2.80 -16.35 -9.01
N ALA A 118 4.08 -16.69 -9.21
CA ALA A 118 5.12 -16.59 -8.19
C ALA A 118 6.24 -15.66 -8.66
N ALA A 119 6.35 -14.49 -8.02
CA ALA A 119 7.38 -13.49 -8.31
C ALA A 119 8.54 -13.47 -7.29
N SER A 120 8.49 -14.35 -6.28
CA SER A 120 9.51 -14.45 -5.25
C SER A 120 10.58 -15.49 -5.58
N ARG A 121 11.79 -15.23 -5.09
CA ARG A 121 12.97 -16.10 -5.20
C ARG A 121 13.77 -16.04 -3.90
N VAL A 122 14.65 -17.02 -3.70
CA VAL A 122 15.54 -17.06 -2.53
C VAL A 122 16.99 -16.99 -3.00
N ASN A 123 17.72 -16.01 -2.48
CA ASN A 123 19.17 -15.96 -2.54
C ASN A 123 19.73 -16.66 -1.29
N TYR A 124 20.25 -17.87 -1.46
CA TYR A 124 20.73 -18.68 -0.33
C TYR A 124 21.96 -18.07 0.37
N ALA A 125 22.76 -17.24 -0.30
CA ALA A 125 23.86 -16.54 0.37
C ALA A 125 23.31 -15.48 1.32
N ALA A 126 22.36 -14.67 0.86
CA ALA A 126 21.66 -13.68 1.69
C ALA A 126 20.83 -14.32 2.82
N GLN A 127 20.20 -15.46 2.55
CA GLN A 127 19.41 -16.18 3.56
C GLN A 127 20.26 -16.61 4.75
N ARG A 128 21.45 -17.16 4.50
CA ARG A 128 22.34 -17.59 5.58
C ARG A 128 22.92 -16.43 6.41
N LEU A 129 22.82 -15.21 5.90
CA LEU A 129 23.27 -13.98 6.56
C LEU A 129 22.09 -13.22 7.21
N ASN A 130 20.90 -13.82 7.27
CA ASN A 130 19.68 -13.20 7.78
C ASN A 130 19.31 -11.87 7.12
N LEU A 131 19.58 -11.72 5.81
CA LEU A 131 19.33 -10.45 5.11
C LEU A 131 17.87 -10.29 4.72
N LEU A 132 17.31 -9.10 4.97
CA LEU A 132 16.04 -8.64 4.39
C LEU A 132 16.30 -7.70 3.22
N ASP A 133 15.61 -7.93 2.11
CA ASP A 133 15.77 -7.13 0.89
C ASP A 133 14.99 -5.82 0.97
N ILE A 134 15.71 -4.69 1.01
CA ILE A 134 15.10 -3.36 1.08
C ILE A 134 14.21 -3.05 -0.13
N LYS A 135 14.56 -3.57 -1.32
CA LYS A 135 13.78 -3.39 -2.55
C LYS A 135 12.41 -4.06 -2.40
N THR A 136 12.37 -5.30 -1.92
CA THR A 136 11.12 -6.05 -1.72
C THR A 136 10.23 -5.40 -0.66
N VAL A 137 10.78 -4.98 0.48
CA VAL A 137 10.00 -4.27 1.51
C VAL A 137 9.44 -2.97 0.94
N THR A 138 10.25 -2.19 0.21
CA THR A 138 9.79 -0.97 -0.48
C THR A 138 8.63 -1.25 -1.42
N MET A 139 8.73 -2.31 -2.22
CA MET A 139 7.69 -2.71 -3.17
C MET A 139 6.37 -3.06 -2.47
N GLY A 140 6.42 -3.80 -1.36
CA GLY A 140 5.23 -4.10 -0.55
C GLY A 140 4.59 -2.84 0.05
N LEU A 141 5.41 -1.95 0.62
CA LEU A 141 4.94 -0.68 1.17
C LEU A 141 4.24 0.18 0.12
N ILE A 142 4.79 0.24 -1.10
CA ILE A 142 4.15 0.96 -2.21
C ILE A 142 2.80 0.33 -2.57
N MET A 143 2.68 -0.99 -2.68
CA MET A 143 1.41 -1.65 -2.96
C MET A 143 0.31 -1.24 -1.97
N GLU A 144 0.66 -1.19 -0.69
CA GLU A 144 -0.27 -0.77 0.34
C GLU A 144 -0.67 0.71 0.22
N GLN A 145 0.29 1.61 -0.03
CA GLN A 145 0.00 3.02 -0.26
C GLN A 145 -0.83 3.25 -1.54
N LEU A 146 -0.74 2.35 -2.52
CA LEU A 146 -1.63 2.33 -3.69
C LEU A 146 -3.03 1.76 -3.40
N CYS A 147 -3.34 1.50 -2.14
CA CYS A 147 -4.60 0.96 -1.64
C CYS A 147 -4.86 -0.51 -1.98
N VAL A 148 -3.81 -1.33 -2.00
CA VAL A 148 -3.91 -2.79 -2.10
C VAL A 148 -3.57 -3.42 -0.74
N ALA A 149 -4.50 -4.16 -0.16
CA ALA A 149 -4.29 -4.86 1.09
C ALA A 149 -3.70 -6.25 0.84
N SER A 150 -3.07 -6.86 1.85
CA SER A 150 -2.60 -8.26 1.80
C SER A 150 -3.75 -9.20 1.43
N PRO A 151 -3.76 -9.79 0.22
CA PRO A 151 -4.82 -10.71 -0.17
C PRO A 151 -4.76 -12.03 0.58
N GLU A 152 -3.60 -12.42 1.12
CA GLU A 152 -3.43 -13.60 1.96
C GLU A 152 -4.12 -13.47 3.32
N ARG A 153 -4.24 -12.25 3.86
CA ARG A 153 -4.86 -11.97 5.17
C ARG A 153 -6.33 -11.56 5.11
N TYR A 154 -6.80 -11.16 3.93
CA TYR A 154 -8.18 -10.71 3.76
C TYR A 154 -8.93 -11.56 2.75
N VAL A 155 -8.48 -12.81 2.55
CA VAL A 155 -9.30 -13.84 1.90
C VAL A 155 -10.59 -13.99 2.70
N TRP A 156 -10.48 -14.05 4.02
CA TRP A 156 -11.57 -14.14 4.96
C TRP A 156 -11.41 -13.12 6.07
N ALA A 157 -12.52 -12.58 6.56
CA ALA A 157 -12.49 -11.66 7.69
C ALA A 157 -13.74 -11.83 8.53
N ILE A 158 -13.61 -11.63 9.85
CA ILE A 158 -14.76 -11.63 10.74
C ILE A 158 -15.54 -10.34 10.48
N ARG A 159 -16.84 -10.45 10.15
CA ARG A 159 -17.76 -9.32 10.03
C ARG A 159 -18.39 -8.94 11.36
N GLN A 160 -18.65 -9.94 12.19
CA GLN A 160 -19.22 -9.78 13.51
C GLN A 160 -18.98 -11.06 14.32
N ASN A 161 -18.71 -10.90 15.61
CA ASN A 161 -18.84 -11.97 16.58
C ASN A 161 -19.95 -11.67 17.59
N ASN A 162 -20.46 -12.71 18.23
CA ASN A 162 -21.29 -12.61 19.43
C ASN A 162 -21.02 -13.81 20.34
N VAL A 163 -21.55 -13.78 21.56
CA VAL A 163 -21.43 -14.88 22.51
C VAL A 163 -22.81 -15.52 22.68
N ASN A 164 -22.90 -16.85 22.54
CA ASN A 164 -24.16 -17.57 22.79
C ASN A 164 -24.46 -17.70 24.30
N ALA A 165 -25.64 -18.25 24.62
CA ALA A 165 -26.06 -18.44 26.02
C ALA A 165 -25.13 -19.35 26.85
N ALA A 166 -24.31 -20.18 26.19
CA ALA A 166 -23.33 -21.05 26.85
C ALA A 166 -21.94 -20.39 26.99
N GLY A 167 -21.77 -19.13 26.59
CA GLY A 167 -20.50 -18.42 26.66
C GLY A 167 -19.55 -18.68 25.50
N ALA A 168 -19.95 -19.44 24.48
CA ALA A 168 -19.12 -19.72 23.31
C ALA A 168 -19.30 -18.66 22.21
N PRO A 169 -18.23 -18.25 21.52
CA PRO A 169 -18.31 -17.25 20.47
C PRO A 169 -18.92 -17.84 19.19
N ASN A 170 -19.78 -17.08 18.51
CA ASN A 170 -20.18 -17.33 17.13
C ASN A 170 -19.69 -16.21 16.23
N PHE A 171 -19.48 -16.52 14.95
CA PHE A 171 -18.87 -15.62 13.99
C PHE A 171 -19.68 -15.58 12.70
N ILE A 172 -19.76 -14.39 12.10
CA ILE A 172 -20.10 -14.23 10.69
C ILE A 172 -18.80 -13.89 9.97
N ASN A 173 -18.38 -14.74 9.05
CA ASN A 173 -17.19 -14.53 8.22
C ASN A 173 -17.58 -14.11 6.81
N VAL A 174 -16.81 -13.18 6.25
CA VAL A 174 -17.00 -12.63 4.91
C VAL A 174 -15.70 -12.72 4.12
N ARG A 175 -15.80 -12.74 2.80
CA ARG A 175 -14.63 -12.60 1.92
C ARG A 175 -14.43 -11.15 1.55
N ARG A 176 -13.17 -10.70 1.52
CA ARG A 176 -12.79 -9.36 1.06
C ARG A 176 -11.71 -9.41 -0.02
N ASN A 177 -11.69 -10.51 -0.75
CA ASN A 177 -10.75 -10.80 -1.82
C ASN A 177 -11.52 -11.10 -3.11
N TYR A 178 -11.08 -10.51 -4.22
CA TYR A 178 -11.85 -10.48 -5.47
C TYR A 178 -11.02 -10.92 -6.65
N ASP A 179 -11.64 -11.73 -7.48
CA ASP A 179 -11.03 -12.13 -8.72
C ASP A 179 -10.78 -10.93 -9.67
N PRO A 180 -9.57 -10.78 -10.23
CA PRO A 180 -9.21 -9.64 -11.07
C PRO A 180 -9.90 -9.56 -12.43
N VAL A 181 -10.64 -10.59 -12.84
CA VAL A 181 -11.35 -10.63 -14.13
C VAL A 181 -12.86 -10.48 -13.93
N THR A 182 -13.43 -11.30 -13.06
CA THR A 182 -14.87 -11.42 -12.80
C THR A 182 -15.35 -10.51 -11.68
N GLN A 183 -14.44 -10.03 -10.81
CA GLN A 183 -14.75 -9.22 -9.63
C GLN A 183 -15.64 -9.94 -8.60
N LEU A 184 -15.81 -11.26 -8.74
CA LEU A 184 -16.51 -12.08 -7.78
C LEU A 184 -15.59 -12.43 -6.61
N ALA A 185 -16.17 -12.60 -5.43
CA ALA A 185 -15.42 -12.98 -4.24
C ALA A 185 -14.75 -14.34 -4.42
N SER A 186 -13.43 -14.40 -4.22
CA SER A 186 -12.60 -15.58 -4.48
C SER A 186 -11.79 -15.96 -3.25
N GLY A 187 -11.54 -17.27 -3.10
CA GLY A 187 -10.72 -17.83 -2.03
C GLY A 187 -9.27 -18.14 -2.46
N TYR A 188 -8.91 -17.81 -3.69
CA TYR A 188 -7.61 -18.15 -4.27
C TYR A 188 -6.73 -16.92 -4.36
N VAL A 189 -5.47 -17.03 -3.95
CA VAL A 189 -4.44 -16.00 -4.19
C VAL A 189 -3.28 -16.65 -4.92
N ASN A 190 -2.95 -16.15 -6.11
CA ASN A 190 -1.88 -16.63 -6.97
C ASN A 190 -1.92 -18.16 -7.15
N ASN A 191 -3.11 -18.72 -7.37
CA ASN A 191 -3.40 -20.15 -7.49
C ASN A 191 -3.30 -20.98 -6.19
N THR A 192 -3.07 -20.35 -5.04
CA THR A 192 -3.14 -21.00 -3.73
C THR A 192 -4.55 -20.80 -3.14
N LEU A 193 -5.24 -21.89 -2.84
CA LEU A 193 -6.56 -21.87 -2.17
C LEU A 193 -6.39 -21.65 -0.66
N TYR A 194 -7.16 -20.73 -0.10
CA TYR A 194 -7.24 -20.49 1.33
C TYR A 194 -8.63 -20.79 1.90
N THR A 195 -8.65 -21.38 3.09
CA THR A 195 -9.79 -21.43 4.01
C THR A 195 -9.46 -20.58 5.24
N TYR A 196 -10.33 -20.58 6.25
CA TYR A 196 -10.07 -19.89 7.52
C TYR A 196 -10.29 -20.80 8.72
N HIS A 197 -9.69 -20.40 9.85
CA HIS A 197 -10.00 -20.88 11.19
C HIS A 197 -10.20 -19.66 12.11
N ASN A 198 -11.33 -19.59 12.83
CA ASN A 198 -11.54 -18.49 13.78
C ASN A 198 -10.75 -18.77 15.05
N VAL A 199 -9.77 -17.92 15.35
CA VAL A 199 -8.87 -18.07 16.50
C VAL A 199 -9.07 -16.95 17.49
N ALA A 200 -8.98 -17.27 18.78
CA ALA A 200 -8.93 -16.30 19.86
C ALA A 200 -7.47 -15.98 20.19
N PHE A 201 -7.09 -14.71 20.15
CA PHE A 201 -5.79 -14.24 20.59
C PHE A 201 -5.87 -13.85 22.06
N LEU A 202 -5.04 -14.48 22.89
CA LEU A 202 -5.10 -14.36 24.34
C LEU A 202 -4.02 -13.42 24.88
N GLY A 203 -4.37 -12.69 25.94
CA GLY A 203 -3.45 -11.90 26.73
C GLY A 203 -2.63 -12.75 27.71
N PRO A 204 -1.62 -12.15 28.38
CA PRO A 204 -0.82 -12.86 29.38
C PRO A 204 -1.64 -13.36 30.58
N ASP A 205 -2.79 -12.75 30.85
CA ASP A 205 -3.77 -13.15 31.87
C ASP A 205 -4.74 -14.24 31.39
N GLY A 206 -4.62 -14.69 30.14
CA GLY A 206 -5.52 -15.65 29.50
C GLY A 206 -6.83 -15.03 29.00
N ALA A 207 -7.03 -13.72 29.13
CA ALA A 207 -8.22 -13.06 28.59
C ALA A 207 -8.16 -12.98 27.06
N VAL A 208 -9.31 -13.07 26.38
CA VAL A 208 -9.37 -12.87 24.93
C VAL A 208 -9.16 -11.38 24.63
N LEU A 209 -8.12 -11.07 23.86
CA LEU A 209 -7.86 -9.72 23.36
C LEU A 209 -8.71 -9.41 22.14
N PHE A 210 -8.70 -10.33 21.16
CA PHE A 210 -9.48 -10.24 19.94
C PHE A 210 -9.66 -11.62 19.31
N TYR A 211 -10.55 -11.68 18.32
CA TYR A 211 -10.66 -12.82 17.43
C TYR A 211 -10.21 -12.44 16.03
N ASP A 212 -9.69 -13.41 15.29
CA ASP A 212 -9.41 -13.25 13.88
C ASP A 212 -9.81 -14.49 13.08
N ALA A 213 -10.08 -14.30 11.79
CA ALA A 213 -10.26 -15.39 10.84
C ALA A 213 -8.90 -15.72 10.20
N GLU A 214 -8.07 -16.50 10.90
CA GLU A 214 -6.74 -16.88 10.41
C GLU A 214 -6.86 -17.67 9.10
N GLU A 215 -6.27 -17.13 8.02
CA GLU A 215 -6.22 -17.83 6.75
C GLU A 215 -5.28 -19.03 6.77
N ILE A 216 -5.76 -20.16 6.26
CA ILE A 216 -4.98 -21.39 6.15
C ILE A 216 -4.96 -21.82 4.69
N SER A 217 -3.77 -22.02 4.14
CA SER A 217 -3.64 -22.53 2.78
C SER A 217 -3.96 -24.03 2.76
N LEU A 218 -4.83 -24.43 1.84
CA LEU A 218 -5.17 -25.82 1.57
C LEU A 218 -4.20 -26.50 0.60
N ASP A 219 -3.21 -25.76 0.09
CA ASP A 219 -2.14 -26.35 -0.71
C ASP A 219 -1.20 -27.16 0.21
N ALA A 220 -0.70 -28.29 -0.28
CA ALA A 220 0.33 -29.06 0.42
C ALA A 220 1.73 -28.46 0.21
N ALA A 221 1.94 -27.72 -0.88
CA ALA A 221 3.19 -27.03 -1.18
C ALA A 221 3.31 -25.69 -0.43
N GLU A 222 4.46 -25.04 -0.54
CA GLU A 222 4.62 -23.65 -0.08
C GLU A 222 3.69 -22.72 -0.91
N PRO A 223 2.84 -21.90 -0.27
CA PRO A 223 1.94 -20.99 -0.97
C PRO A 223 2.68 -19.98 -1.84
N ASN A 224 2.06 -19.61 -2.97
CA ASN A 224 2.49 -18.46 -3.75
C ASN A 224 1.99 -17.18 -3.07
N VAL A 225 2.91 -16.38 -2.56
CA VAL A 225 2.57 -15.16 -1.84
C VAL A 225 2.66 -13.94 -2.75
N SER A 226 1.66 -13.08 -2.69
CA SER A 226 1.60 -11.77 -3.35
C SER A 226 2.68 -10.83 -2.82
N LEU A 227 3.06 -9.83 -3.61
CA LEU A 227 3.90 -8.74 -3.11
C LEU A 227 3.16 -7.91 -2.05
N ALA A 228 1.85 -7.69 -2.25
CA ALA A 228 1.02 -6.89 -1.35
C ALA A 228 1.04 -7.38 0.12
N ALA A 229 1.33 -8.66 0.36
CA ALA A 229 1.45 -9.21 1.71
C ALA A 229 2.70 -8.77 2.49
N TYR A 230 3.69 -8.13 1.86
CA TYR A 230 4.87 -7.60 2.58
C TYR A 230 4.54 -6.38 3.45
N ALA A 231 3.41 -5.72 3.21
CA ALA A 231 2.94 -4.59 3.99
C ALA A 231 1.59 -4.87 4.65
N GLY A 232 1.36 -4.29 5.83
CA GLY A 232 0.08 -4.39 6.52
C GLY A 232 -0.27 -5.78 7.05
N ASN A 233 0.70 -6.69 7.10
CA ASN A 233 0.51 -8.00 7.67
C ASN A 233 0.90 -8.03 9.15
N GLN A 234 -0.06 -8.38 10.00
CA GLN A 234 0.20 -8.69 11.38
C GLN A 234 0.73 -10.12 11.45
N VAL A 235 1.93 -10.30 12.01
CA VAL A 235 2.52 -11.63 12.13
C VAL A 235 1.61 -12.47 13.03
N SER A 236 1.28 -13.69 12.57
CA SER A 236 0.39 -14.67 13.22
C SER A 236 -1.10 -14.63 12.88
N THR A 237 -1.56 -13.84 11.91
CA THR A 237 -2.97 -13.87 11.43
C THR A 237 -3.17 -14.63 10.11
N VAL A 238 -2.12 -15.31 9.62
CA VAL A 238 -2.14 -16.10 8.37
C VAL A 238 -1.28 -17.34 8.53
N ASP A 239 -1.50 -18.33 7.66
CA ASP A 239 -0.77 -19.60 7.56
C ASP A 239 0.73 -19.41 7.87
N GLY A 240 1.26 -20.24 8.77
CA GLY A 240 2.66 -20.14 9.21
C GLY A 240 3.68 -20.18 8.05
N ARG A 241 3.35 -20.85 6.94
CA ARG A 241 4.17 -20.85 5.72
C ARG A 241 4.18 -19.48 5.05
N VAL A 242 3.04 -18.81 4.96
CA VAL A 242 2.94 -17.43 4.43
C VAL A 242 3.66 -16.46 5.37
N SER A 243 3.42 -16.56 6.67
CA SER A 243 4.06 -15.70 7.69
C SER A 243 5.60 -15.72 7.61
N ARG A 244 6.20 -16.89 7.33
CA ARG A 244 7.66 -17.04 7.14
C ARG A 244 8.18 -16.38 5.86
N GLN A 245 7.33 -16.10 4.88
CA GLN A 245 7.72 -15.55 3.58
C GLN A 245 7.69 -14.01 3.51
N ILE A 246 7.01 -13.31 4.43
CA ILE A 246 6.72 -11.85 4.32
C ILE A 246 7.10 -11.00 5.53
N SER A 247 7.42 -11.61 6.67
CA SER A 247 7.72 -10.91 7.92
C SER A 247 9.22 -10.70 8.13
N ALA A 248 9.60 -10.30 9.35
CA ALA A 248 10.99 -10.24 9.82
C ALA A 248 11.77 -11.56 9.69
N PHE A 249 11.13 -12.66 9.28
CA PHE A 249 11.75 -13.97 9.08
C PHE A 249 12.00 -14.34 7.61
N SER A 250 11.70 -13.44 6.67
CA SER A 250 11.79 -13.68 5.21
C SER A 250 13.22 -13.64 4.65
N PHE A 251 14.20 -14.14 5.40
CA PHE A 251 15.63 -14.00 5.09
C PHE A 251 16.02 -14.53 3.70
N GLY A 252 16.78 -13.72 2.98
CA GLY A 252 17.28 -13.99 1.64
C GLY A 252 16.21 -14.05 0.56
N ARG A 253 14.94 -13.79 0.90
CA ARG A 253 13.85 -13.76 -0.06
C ARG A 253 13.78 -12.37 -0.70
N TYR A 254 13.54 -12.35 -2.01
CA TYR A 254 13.35 -11.12 -2.77
C TYR A 254 12.31 -11.32 -3.88
N TYR A 255 11.66 -10.23 -4.27
CA TYR A 255 10.74 -10.18 -5.41
C TYR A 255 11.43 -9.64 -6.65
N THR A 256 11.09 -10.23 -7.79
CA THR A 256 11.57 -9.77 -9.11
C THR A 256 10.56 -8.86 -9.82
N GLY A 257 9.33 -8.79 -9.33
CA GLY A 257 8.24 -8.04 -9.93
C GLY A 257 6.93 -8.24 -9.17
N LEU A 258 5.82 -7.81 -9.78
CA LEU A 258 4.48 -8.07 -9.28
C LEU A 258 4.05 -9.52 -9.56
N THR A 259 3.24 -10.10 -8.68
CA THR A 259 2.48 -11.29 -9.04
C THR A 259 1.27 -10.93 -9.91
N ARG A 260 0.61 -11.94 -10.45
CA ARG A 260 -0.59 -11.77 -11.25
C ARG A 260 -1.73 -11.08 -10.49
N ASP A 261 -1.92 -11.43 -9.22
CA ASP A 261 -2.97 -10.84 -8.39
C ASP A 261 -2.63 -9.40 -7.99
N ASP A 262 -1.35 -9.08 -7.74
CA ASP A 262 -0.90 -7.70 -7.55
C ASP A 262 -1.22 -6.84 -8.78
N ALA A 263 -0.89 -7.34 -9.97
CA ALA A 263 -1.21 -6.66 -11.24
C ALA A 263 -2.73 -6.55 -11.46
N GLY A 264 -3.49 -7.57 -11.05
CA GLY A 264 -4.94 -7.57 -11.07
C GLY A 264 -5.56 -6.49 -10.19
N ALA A 265 -5.00 -6.28 -9.00
CA ALA A 265 -5.41 -5.20 -8.10
C ALA A 265 -5.20 -3.83 -8.74
N LEU A 266 -4.00 -3.59 -9.29
CA LEU A 266 -3.67 -2.34 -9.96
C LEU A 266 -4.54 -2.14 -11.21
N ARG A 267 -4.79 -3.20 -11.98
CA ARG A 267 -5.69 -3.13 -13.13
C ARG A 267 -7.09 -2.72 -12.68
N TYR A 268 -7.66 -3.35 -11.67
CA TYR A 268 -8.98 -2.97 -11.16
C TYR A 268 -9.03 -1.51 -10.70
N LEU A 269 -8.08 -1.08 -9.85
CA LEU A 269 -8.05 0.28 -9.28
C LEU A 269 -7.88 1.36 -10.35
N TYR A 270 -6.97 1.14 -11.30
CA TYR A 270 -6.50 2.18 -12.22
C TYR A 270 -7.09 2.09 -13.63
N HIS A 271 -7.93 1.10 -13.94
CA HIS A 271 -8.57 1.01 -15.25
C HIS A 271 -9.47 2.23 -15.52
N PRO A 272 -9.40 2.89 -16.69
CA PRO A 272 -10.22 4.05 -17.03
C PRO A 272 -11.74 3.81 -16.96
N ASN A 273 -12.17 2.56 -17.15
CA ASN A 273 -13.58 2.19 -17.01
C ASN A 273 -14.02 1.96 -15.55
N ASN A 274 -13.09 1.84 -14.60
CA ASN A 274 -13.45 1.82 -13.18
C ASN A 274 -13.73 3.25 -12.70
N LYS A 275 -15.01 3.63 -12.76
CA LYS A 275 -15.49 5.00 -12.55
C LYS A 275 -16.08 5.18 -11.16
N ASN A 276 -15.48 6.08 -10.39
CA ASN A 276 -15.92 6.44 -9.04
C ASN A 276 -16.33 7.89 -8.94
N TYR A 277 -17.38 8.16 -8.17
CA TYR A 277 -17.69 9.52 -7.74
C TYR A 277 -16.75 9.90 -6.60
N GLN A 278 -15.73 10.70 -6.93
CA GLN A 278 -14.59 10.97 -6.06
C GLN A 278 -14.16 12.44 -6.16
N PRO A 279 -13.50 12.99 -5.13
CA PRO A 279 -13.01 14.36 -5.18
C PRO A 279 -11.77 14.46 -6.07
N LEU A 280 -11.42 15.69 -6.43
CA LEU A 280 -10.10 16.06 -6.92
C LEU A 280 -9.16 16.17 -5.72
N HIS A 281 -7.89 15.82 -5.89
CA HIS A 281 -6.89 15.97 -4.84
C HIS A 281 -6.90 17.41 -4.27
N PRO A 282 -6.85 17.60 -2.94
CA PRO A 282 -6.69 18.91 -2.32
C PRO A 282 -5.44 19.63 -2.85
N ASN A 283 -5.45 20.97 -2.75
CA ASN A 283 -4.40 21.85 -3.28
C ASN A 283 -4.21 21.75 -4.80
N THR A 284 -5.22 21.25 -5.51
CA THR A 284 -5.27 21.21 -6.97
C THR A 284 -6.10 22.36 -7.50
N THR A 285 -5.57 23.07 -8.48
CA THR A 285 -6.22 24.21 -9.16
C THR A 285 -6.23 24.00 -10.66
N LEU A 286 -7.03 24.77 -11.40
CA LEU A 286 -6.89 24.77 -12.86
C LEU A 286 -5.53 25.33 -13.23
N ARG A 287 -4.84 24.64 -14.14
CA ARG A 287 -3.58 25.14 -14.68
C ARG A 287 -3.86 26.45 -15.42
N THR A 288 -3.21 27.52 -14.97
CA THR A 288 -3.37 28.82 -15.62
C THR A 288 -2.41 28.90 -16.81
N THR A 289 -2.95 29.00 -18.03
CA THR A 289 -2.14 29.17 -19.26
C THR A 289 -1.74 30.64 -19.49
N GLN A 290 -2.17 31.57 -18.63
CA GLN A 290 -1.81 32.98 -18.76
C GLN A 290 -0.61 33.35 -17.88
N ASN A 291 0.42 33.92 -18.50
CA ASN A 291 1.45 34.71 -17.82
C ASN A 291 0.79 35.98 -17.25
N VAL A 292 0.20 35.92 -16.06
CA VAL A 292 -0.31 37.14 -15.41
C VAL A 292 0.62 37.57 -14.30
N THR A 293 1.62 38.37 -14.67
CA THR A 293 2.27 39.28 -13.73
C THR A 293 1.35 40.49 -13.56
N VAL A 294 0.50 40.52 -12.52
CA VAL A 294 -0.02 41.81 -12.03
C VAL A 294 0.85 42.26 -10.87
N VAL A 295 1.87 43.07 -11.17
CA VAL A 295 2.48 43.94 -10.17
C VAL A 295 1.66 45.21 -10.13
N GLY A 296 0.77 45.31 -9.15
CA GLY A 296 0.12 46.57 -8.80
C GLY A 296 0.90 47.24 -7.67
N SER A 297 1.55 48.38 -7.94
CA SER A 297 2.06 49.25 -6.88
C SER A 297 0.87 49.84 -6.14
N GLY A 298 0.54 49.27 -4.98
CA GLY A 298 -0.44 49.86 -4.07
C GLY A 298 0.09 51.15 -3.46
N THR A 299 0.05 52.24 -4.21
CA THR A 299 0.18 53.58 -3.63
C THR A 299 -1.17 53.91 -3.01
N SER A 300 -1.31 53.59 -1.72
CA SER A 300 -2.40 54.13 -0.91
C SER A 300 -2.11 55.60 -0.65
N GLY A 301 -2.88 56.46 -1.30
CA GLY A 301 -2.78 57.91 -1.19
C GLY A 301 -4.08 58.57 -1.63
N SER A 302 -5.10 58.39 -0.80
CA SER A 302 -6.35 59.16 -0.86
C SER A 302 -6.07 60.65 -0.83
N TRP A 303 -6.44 61.38 -1.89
CA TRP A 303 -6.83 62.81 -1.84
C TRP A 303 -7.84 63.06 -2.97
N GLY A 304 -9.03 63.52 -2.60
CA GLY A 304 -10.18 63.66 -3.49
C GLY A 304 -10.11 64.85 -4.47
N GLY A 305 -11.04 64.85 -5.43
CA GLY A 305 -11.33 66.02 -6.26
C GLY A 305 -11.80 65.71 -7.69
N LEU A 306 -13.13 65.74 -7.90
CA LEU A 306 -13.88 66.33 -9.02
C LEU A 306 -13.56 66.00 -10.51
N THR A 307 -14.49 65.22 -11.12
CA THR A 307 -15.08 65.25 -12.51
C THR A 307 -14.22 64.96 -13.76
N PRO A 308 -14.83 64.63 -14.94
CA PRO A 308 -15.93 63.71 -15.25
C PRO A 308 -15.57 62.64 -16.34
N ALA A 309 -16.18 61.47 -16.22
CA ALA A 309 -16.52 60.51 -17.28
C ALA A 309 -15.44 60.06 -18.30
N VAL A 310 -14.83 58.90 -18.04
CA VAL A 310 -14.82 57.77 -19.00
C VAL A 310 -15.01 56.50 -18.18
N GLY A 311 -16.03 55.71 -18.53
CA GLY A 311 -16.56 54.66 -17.66
C GLY A 311 -15.53 53.59 -17.27
N PHE A 312 -15.38 53.39 -15.96
CA PHE A 312 -15.04 52.08 -15.44
C PHE A 312 -16.35 51.34 -15.24
N ALA A 313 -16.63 50.38 -16.12
CA ALA A 313 -17.65 49.40 -15.85
C ALA A 313 -17.37 48.75 -14.49
N SER A 314 -18.26 48.99 -13.55
CA SER A 314 -18.44 48.14 -12.38
C SER A 314 -18.75 46.71 -12.83
N GLY A 315 -18.18 45.72 -12.15
CA GLY A 315 -18.67 44.34 -12.24
C GLY A 315 -17.92 43.44 -13.21
N GLY A 316 -16.59 43.50 -13.23
CA GLY A 316 -15.80 42.36 -13.65
C GLY A 316 -15.58 41.42 -12.46
N THR A 317 -16.58 40.62 -12.09
CA THR A 317 -16.31 39.41 -11.30
C THR A 317 -15.43 38.56 -12.21
N THR A 318 -14.12 38.57 -12.00
CA THR A 318 -13.25 37.55 -12.59
C THR A 318 -13.69 36.25 -11.95
N ASN A 319 -14.63 35.55 -12.59
CA ASN A 319 -14.92 34.16 -12.26
C ASN A 319 -13.63 33.42 -12.58
N ALA A 320 -12.70 33.37 -11.63
CA ALA A 320 -11.59 32.46 -11.69
C ALA A 320 -12.23 31.08 -11.86
N ALA A 321 -12.06 30.48 -13.03
CA ALA A 321 -12.60 29.16 -13.29
C ALA A 321 -11.98 28.22 -12.24
N THR A 322 -12.80 27.68 -11.36
CA THR A 322 -12.36 26.71 -10.36
C THR A 322 -12.38 25.32 -10.99
N ALA A 323 -11.42 24.49 -10.62
CA ALA A 323 -11.42 23.09 -11.04
C ALA A 323 -12.69 22.41 -10.50
N ILE A 324 -13.26 21.49 -11.29
CA ILE A 324 -14.35 20.65 -10.82
C ILE A 324 -13.78 19.75 -9.73
N GLY A 325 -14.14 20.01 -8.48
CA GLY A 325 -13.71 19.25 -7.31
C GLY A 325 -14.31 17.85 -7.32
N ASP A 326 -15.60 17.73 -7.07
CA ASP A 326 -16.30 16.44 -7.03
C ASP A 326 -16.87 16.05 -8.39
N GLY A 327 -16.71 14.78 -8.78
CA GLY A 327 -17.26 14.26 -10.02
C GLY A 327 -16.93 12.80 -10.26
N VAL A 328 -17.51 12.23 -11.31
CA VAL A 328 -17.22 10.83 -11.68
C VAL A 328 -15.93 10.77 -12.49
N ARG A 329 -14.95 10.00 -12.02
CA ARG A 329 -13.62 9.85 -12.61
C ARG A 329 -13.26 8.39 -12.80
N GLY A 330 -12.62 8.08 -13.93
CA GLY A 330 -11.97 6.79 -14.15
C GLY A 330 -10.65 6.67 -13.39
N GLY A 331 -10.07 5.47 -13.35
CA GLY A 331 -8.66 5.31 -12.95
C GLY A 331 -7.70 6.00 -13.95
N VAL A 332 -6.48 6.30 -13.51
CA VAL A 332 -5.50 7.08 -14.28
C VAL A 332 -4.79 6.31 -15.40
N ASP A 333 -5.14 5.03 -15.59
CA ASP A 333 -4.55 4.06 -16.53
C ASP A 333 -3.09 3.70 -16.28
N LYS A 334 -2.25 4.68 -15.97
CA LYS A 334 -0.83 4.51 -15.68
C LYS A 334 -0.38 5.48 -14.60
N LEU A 335 0.17 4.91 -13.54
CA LEU A 335 0.92 5.64 -12.53
C LEU A 335 2.40 5.71 -12.92
N THR A 336 3.01 6.88 -12.71
CA THR A 336 4.43 7.12 -12.91
C THR A 336 5.08 7.55 -11.61
N PHE A 337 6.08 6.80 -11.17
CA PHE A 337 6.86 7.07 -9.97
C PHE A 337 8.03 7.99 -10.31
N VAL A 338 8.08 9.14 -9.66
CA VAL A 338 9.07 10.20 -9.95
C VAL A 338 9.79 10.58 -8.65
N ARG A 339 11.11 10.44 -8.66
CA ARG A 339 11.94 10.97 -7.59
C ARG A 339 11.97 12.49 -7.63
N ILE A 340 11.89 13.10 -6.46
CA ILE A 340 12.11 14.52 -6.28
C ILE A 340 13.37 14.75 -5.45
N ASP A 341 14.13 15.78 -5.84
CA ASP A 341 15.22 16.30 -5.04
C ASP A 341 14.69 16.95 -3.75
N PHE A 342 14.85 16.23 -2.66
CA PHE A 342 14.55 16.65 -1.31
C PHE A 342 15.84 17.09 -0.62
N ASP A 343 15.84 18.24 0.06
CA ASP A 343 16.97 18.68 0.88
C ASP A 343 16.96 17.88 2.18
N PRO A 344 17.92 16.97 2.38
CA PRO A 344 17.91 16.08 3.54
C PRO A 344 18.21 16.84 4.85
N LEU A 345 18.89 17.98 4.81
CA LEU A 345 19.25 18.77 6.00
C LEU A 345 18.15 19.73 6.42
N LEU A 346 17.45 20.31 5.45
CA LEU A 346 16.42 21.32 5.68
C LEU A 346 15.00 20.75 5.65
N ASN A 347 14.86 19.43 5.47
CA ASN A 347 13.62 18.67 5.39
C ASN A 347 12.55 19.33 4.51
N ARG A 348 12.97 19.81 3.33
CA ARG A 348 12.12 20.56 2.40
C ARG A 348 12.54 20.30 0.96
N PHE A 349 11.68 20.59 0.01
CA PHE A 349 12.10 20.59 -1.38
C PHE A 349 13.13 21.67 -1.67
N LEU A 350 14.13 21.34 -2.49
CA LEU A 350 15.10 22.32 -3.00
C LEU A 350 14.43 23.34 -3.94
N LYS A 351 13.31 22.97 -4.57
CA LYS A 351 12.50 23.80 -5.47
C LYS A 351 11.01 23.48 -5.29
N PRO A 352 10.09 24.45 -5.45
CA PRO A 352 8.65 24.15 -5.45
C PRO A 352 8.32 23.08 -6.50
N VAL A 353 7.57 22.05 -6.08
CA VAL A 353 7.14 20.97 -6.97
C VAL A 353 5.67 21.13 -7.25
N VAL A 354 5.34 21.12 -8.55
CA VAL A 354 3.96 21.21 -9.03
C VAL A 354 3.71 20.05 -9.98
N LEU A 355 2.76 19.19 -9.64
CA LEU A 355 2.26 18.15 -10.53
C LEU A 355 1.31 18.77 -11.54
N ARG A 356 1.48 18.47 -12.82
CA ARG A 356 0.60 18.95 -13.89
C ARG A 356 0.08 17.77 -14.68
N TYR A 357 -1.23 17.64 -14.76
CA TYR A 357 -1.87 16.53 -15.47
C TYR A 357 -3.24 16.92 -16.02
N ALA A 358 -3.77 16.08 -16.90
CA ALA A 358 -5.13 16.19 -17.38
C ALA A 358 -6.05 15.34 -16.51
N ASP A 359 -7.12 15.93 -16.00
CA ASP A 359 -8.18 15.25 -15.25
C ASP A 359 -9.43 15.17 -16.13
N THR A 360 -9.95 13.95 -16.32
CA THR A 360 -11.20 13.73 -17.05
C THR A 360 -12.32 13.42 -16.06
N VAL A 361 -13.25 14.36 -15.94
CA VAL A 361 -14.33 14.33 -14.96
C VAL A 361 -15.68 14.40 -15.66
N ILE A 362 -16.60 13.55 -15.24
CA ILE A 362 -18.00 13.56 -15.69
C ILE A 362 -18.83 14.25 -14.61
N THR A 363 -19.49 15.34 -15.00
CA THR A 363 -20.44 16.09 -14.16
C THR A 363 -21.67 16.43 -14.98
N ASN A 364 -22.86 16.32 -14.38
CA ASN A 364 -24.15 16.51 -15.05
C ASN A 364 -24.30 15.67 -16.35
N GLY A 365 -23.77 14.45 -16.35
CA GLY A 365 -23.82 13.54 -17.50
C GLY A 365 -22.87 13.88 -18.66
N VAL A 366 -22.04 14.93 -18.54
CA VAL A 366 -21.13 15.38 -19.59
C VAL A 366 -19.68 15.17 -19.16
N SER A 367 -18.90 14.49 -19.99
CA SER A 367 -17.45 14.34 -19.80
C SER A 367 -16.72 15.63 -20.15
N ARG A 368 -15.82 16.08 -19.27
CA ARG A 368 -14.97 17.25 -19.47
C ARG A 368 -13.54 16.90 -19.09
N THR A 369 -12.58 17.37 -19.87
CA THR A 369 -11.16 17.29 -19.52
C THR A 369 -10.68 18.66 -19.07
N GLN A 370 -10.16 18.73 -17.85
CA GLN A 370 -9.57 19.93 -17.25
C GLN A 370 -8.07 19.73 -17.08
N SER A 371 -7.26 20.74 -17.43
CA SER A 371 -5.84 20.72 -17.11
C SER A 371 -5.66 21.30 -15.72
N VAL A 372 -5.07 20.51 -14.83
CA VAL A 372 -4.94 20.85 -13.42
C VAL A 372 -3.48 20.89 -13.00
N GLU A 373 -3.22 21.66 -11.94
CA GLU A 373 -1.93 21.68 -11.29
C GLU A 373 -2.08 21.56 -9.77
N ARG A 374 -1.29 20.66 -9.16
CA ARG A 374 -1.28 20.39 -7.73
C ARG A 374 0.07 20.80 -7.16
N SER A 375 0.07 21.71 -6.21
CA SER A 375 1.29 22.12 -5.51
C SER A 375 1.58 21.13 -4.38
N LEU A 376 2.80 20.60 -4.36
CA LEU A 376 3.28 19.73 -3.30
C LEU A 376 4.23 20.51 -2.38
N THR A 377 4.09 20.32 -1.08
CA THR A 377 5.03 20.83 -0.06
C THR A 377 6.03 19.76 0.40
N VAL A 378 5.70 18.50 0.16
CA VAL A 378 6.44 17.27 0.51
C VAL A 378 6.13 16.21 -0.55
N PRO A 379 7.04 15.23 -0.81
CA PRO A 379 6.73 14.14 -1.72
C PRO A 379 5.61 13.27 -1.14
N HIS A 380 4.96 12.45 -1.95
CA HIS A 380 3.95 11.52 -1.43
C HIS A 380 4.55 10.55 -0.43
N VAL A 381 5.77 10.07 -0.71
CA VAL A 381 6.54 9.22 0.20
C VAL A 381 7.94 9.79 0.44
N LEU A 382 8.37 9.80 1.70
CA LEU A 382 9.75 10.09 2.10
C LEU A 382 10.36 8.83 2.72
N PHE A 383 11.45 8.35 2.14
CA PHE A 383 12.24 7.23 2.65
C PHE A 383 13.21 7.73 3.73
N MET A 384 13.18 7.11 4.90
CA MET A 384 14.05 7.43 6.03
C MET A 384 14.57 6.20 6.77
N ALA A 385 15.59 6.37 7.61
CA ALA A 385 16.07 5.35 8.53
C ALA A 385 15.93 5.83 9.97
N GLN A 386 15.24 5.10 10.83
CA GLN A 386 14.98 5.51 12.20
C GLN A 386 14.92 4.32 13.14
N ASP A 387 15.32 4.50 14.40
CA ASP A 387 14.99 3.54 15.45
C ASP A 387 13.49 3.66 15.74
N ILE A 388 12.73 2.74 15.16
CA ILE A 388 11.29 2.62 15.34
C ILE A 388 10.94 1.66 16.50
N GLY A 389 11.94 1.15 17.21
CA GLY A 389 11.81 0.29 18.37
C GLY A 389 11.68 -1.21 18.05
N VAL A 390 11.20 -1.92 19.07
CA VAL A 390 11.02 -3.38 19.09
C VAL A 390 9.59 -3.73 19.53
N GLY A 391 9.15 -4.95 19.25
CA GLY A 391 7.88 -5.50 19.70
C GLY A 391 7.63 -5.35 21.21
N ALA A 392 6.39 -5.03 21.59
CA ALA A 392 5.99 -4.89 22.99
C ALA A 392 5.83 -6.24 23.72
N ALA A 393 6.02 -6.22 25.04
CA ALA A 393 5.92 -7.40 25.91
C ALA A 393 4.44 -7.81 26.14
N PRO A 394 4.10 -9.11 26.16
CA PRO A 394 4.97 -10.24 26.56
C PRO A 394 5.72 -10.99 25.44
N GLY A 395 5.82 -10.45 24.22
CA GLY A 395 6.65 -11.05 23.16
C GLY A 395 8.16 -10.93 23.39
N ALA A 396 8.96 -11.69 22.64
CA ALA A 396 10.40 -11.43 22.56
C ALA A 396 10.64 -10.10 21.81
N PRO A 397 11.70 -9.33 22.15
CA PRO A 397 11.92 -7.98 21.64
C PRO A 397 12.46 -8.01 20.20
N TYR A 398 11.64 -8.50 19.26
CA TYR A 398 11.97 -8.50 17.84
C TYR A 398 11.95 -7.05 17.31
N PRO A 399 13.01 -6.59 16.65
CA PRO A 399 13.00 -5.29 15.99
C PRO A 399 11.89 -5.20 14.95
N TRP A 400 11.19 -4.07 14.94
CA TRP A 400 10.27 -3.80 13.84
C TRP A 400 11.03 -3.65 12.54
N VAL A 401 10.51 -4.14 11.42
CA VAL A 401 11.19 -4.04 10.12
C VAL A 401 11.06 -2.61 9.61
N TYR A 402 9.84 -2.09 9.54
CA TYR A 402 9.55 -0.75 9.04
C TYR A 402 8.45 -0.06 9.85
N GLY A 403 8.39 1.26 9.75
CA GLY A 403 7.32 2.10 10.25
C GLY A 403 6.77 2.93 9.09
N ARG A 404 5.46 3.19 9.07
CA ARG A 404 4.86 4.03 8.02
C ARG A 404 3.64 4.81 8.48
N GLY A 405 3.37 5.91 7.77
CA GLY A 405 2.12 6.63 7.89
C GLY A 405 0.95 5.93 7.18
N ALA A 406 -0.26 6.09 7.72
CA ALA A 406 -1.49 5.61 7.08
C ALA A 406 -2.03 6.67 6.10
N PRO A 407 -2.34 6.33 4.83
CA PRO A 407 -2.95 7.27 3.90
C PRO A 407 -4.15 7.97 4.53
N SER A 408 -4.27 9.27 4.27
CA SER A 408 -5.53 9.94 4.54
C SER A 408 -6.52 9.61 3.42
N PHE A 409 -7.78 9.42 3.74
CA PHE A 409 -8.79 9.03 2.77
C PHE A 409 -9.84 10.12 2.63
N ALA A 410 -10.16 10.49 1.39
CA ALA A 410 -11.16 11.50 1.09
C ALA A 410 -12.24 10.93 0.17
N THR A 411 -13.50 11.25 0.49
CA THR A 411 -14.67 10.90 -0.32
C THR A 411 -15.36 12.17 -0.80
N ALA A 412 -16.07 12.06 -1.93
CA ALA A 412 -16.79 13.20 -2.49
C ALA A 412 -18.01 13.56 -1.64
N THR A 413 -18.41 14.83 -1.68
CA THR A 413 -19.58 15.31 -0.95
C THR A 413 -20.85 14.66 -1.51
N ARG A 414 -21.67 14.08 -0.63
CA ARG A 414 -22.95 13.45 -1.00
C ARG A 414 -24.13 14.20 -0.39
N ASN A 415 -25.24 14.24 -1.12
CA ASN A 415 -26.48 14.79 -0.58
C ASN A 415 -27.12 13.78 0.40
N THR A 416 -26.99 14.07 1.70
CA THR A 416 -27.46 13.20 2.79
C THR A 416 -28.98 13.23 2.99
N THR A 417 -29.72 14.07 2.26
CA THR A 417 -31.19 14.16 2.39
C THR A 417 -31.95 13.12 1.58
N LEU A 418 -31.35 12.53 0.54
CA LEU A 418 -32.01 11.59 -0.38
C LEU A 418 -31.76 10.12 -0.04
N THR A 419 -30.67 9.82 0.66
CA THR A 419 -30.32 8.49 1.14
C THR A 419 -29.38 8.67 2.33
N PRO A 420 -29.53 7.92 3.43
CA PRO A 420 -28.49 7.89 4.46
C PRO A 420 -27.18 7.57 3.75
N PRO A 421 -26.12 8.38 3.92
CA PRO A 421 -24.86 8.06 3.28
C PRO A 421 -24.45 6.66 3.77
N PRO A 422 -23.92 5.78 2.89
CA PRO A 422 -23.10 4.70 3.40
C PRO A 422 -22.04 5.33 4.32
N GLU A 423 -21.60 4.62 5.36
CA GLU A 423 -20.60 5.13 6.29
C GLU A 423 -19.49 5.84 5.52
N ALA A 424 -19.04 7.02 5.96
CA ALA A 424 -18.07 7.82 5.19
C ALA A 424 -16.79 7.04 4.81
N ALA A 425 -16.49 5.97 5.57
CA ALA A 425 -15.40 5.03 5.34
C ALA A 425 -15.69 3.89 4.34
N ALA A 426 -16.91 3.78 3.81
CA ALA A 426 -17.31 2.74 2.86
C ALA A 426 -16.83 3.01 1.42
N GLY A 427 -16.43 4.26 1.12
CA GLY A 427 -15.95 4.65 -0.21
C GLY A 427 -17.03 4.72 -1.30
N PRO A 428 -16.65 4.76 -2.59
CA PRO A 428 -15.26 4.86 -3.04
C PRO A 428 -14.70 6.27 -2.80
N GLY A 429 -13.38 6.42 -2.91
CA GLY A 429 -12.69 7.68 -2.67
C GLY A 429 -11.25 7.73 -3.18
N ILE A 430 -10.49 8.69 -2.70
CA ILE A 430 -9.08 8.88 -3.02
C ILE A 430 -8.21 8.75 -1.77
N ALA A 431 -6.99 8.25 -1.97
CA ALA A 431 -5.95 8.24 -0.96
C ALA A 431 -5.05 9.47 -1.12
N GLU A 432 -4.67 10.05 0.01
CA GLU A 432 -4.02 11.34 0.14
C GLU A 432 -2.83 11.26 1.07
N PHE A 433 -1.74 11.93 0.68
CA PHE A 433 -0.45 11.79 1.34
C PHE A 433 -0.07 12.95 2.29
N GLY A 434 -1.06 13.79 2.64
CA GLY A 434 -0.97 14.82 3.70
C GLY A 434 0.10 15.89 3.50
N THR A 435 0.19 16.83 4.45
CA THR A 435 1.17 17.95 4.44
C THR A 435 2.54 17.54 4.98
N LEU A 436 2.65 16.38 5.63
CA LEU A 436 3.91 15.83 6.16
C LEU A 436 4.56 14.80 5.24
N GLY A 437 3.87 14.35 4.18
CA GLY A 437 4.31 13.22 3.36
C GLY A 437 4.18 11.94 4.16
N HIS A 438 3.91 10.81 3.50
CA HIS A 438 4.00 9.53 4.19
C HIS A 438 5.45 9.15 4.36
N VAL A 439 5.84 8.94 5.59
CA VAL A 439 7.18 8.48 5.91
C VAL A 439 7.21 6.96 5.77
N PHE A 440 8.23 6.43 5.09
CA PHE A 440 8.65 5.04 5.20
C PHE A 440 9.94 5.01 6.00
N ALA A 441 9.83 4.66 7.28
CA ALA A 441 10.96 4.52 8.19
C ALA A 441 11.45 3.08 8.18
N PHE A 442 12.63 2.83 7.65
CA PHE A 442 13.31 1.54 7.76
C PHE A 442 14.06 1.50 9.09
N ASN A 443 13.90 0.43 9.85
CA ASN A 443 14.49 0.40 11.18
C ASN A 443 16.02 0.39 11.11
N ASN A 444 16.67 1.28 11.87
CA ASN A 444 18.12 1.45 11.88
C ASN A 444 18.80 0.95 13.17
N ILE A 445 18.09 0.21 14.05
CA ILE A 445 18.67 -0.46 15.23
C ILE A 445 19.91 -1.30 14.86
N GLY A 446 19.95 -1.83 13.63
CA GLY A 446 21.09 -2.57 13.11
C GLY A 446 21.09 -4.06 13.52
N ALA A 447 22.22 -4.71 13.29
CA ALA A 447 22.40 -6.12 13.63
C ALA A 447 22.44 -6.30 15.16
N GLY A 448 21.57 -7.16 15.69
CA GLY A 448 21.49 -7.45 17.11
C GLY A 448 21.41 -8.94 17.40
N LEU A 449 21.47 -9.28 18.69
CA LEU A 449 21.26 -10.64 19.19
C LEU A 449 20.02 -10.66 20.07
N LEU A 450 19.07 -11.53 19.72
CA LEU A 450 17.89 -11.81 20.50
C LEU A 450 18.19 -12.93 21.50
N ASN A 451 18.03 -12.60 22.79
CA ASN A 451 18.16 -13.54 23.90
C ASN A 451 16.79 -13.76 24.56
N GLN A 452 16.43 -15.01 24.82
CA GLN A 452 15.20 -15.37 25.52
C GLN A 452 15.50 -16.03 26.87
N LEU A 453 14.65 -15.79 27.87
CA LEU A 453 14.71 -16.45 29.20
C LEU A 453 16.03 -16.29 29.97
N GLY A 454 16.76 -15.19 29.71
CA GLY A 454 18.14 -15.01 30.17
C GLY A 454 19.09 -15.75 29.23
N GLY A 455 20.05 -15.03 28.64
CA GLY A 455 20.96 -15.58 27.65
C GLY A 455 22.29 -14.84 27.63
N THR A 456 23.27 -15.46 26.99
CA THR A 456 24.59 -14.88 26.70
C THR A 456 24.71 -14.59 25.21
N GLU A 457 25.74 -13.83 24.81
CA GLU A 457 26.07 -13.59 23.41
C GLU A 457 26.12 -14.90 22.59
N GLU A 458 26.73 -15.96 23.15
CA GLU A 458 26.89 -17.26 22.50
C GLU A 458 25.56 -17.97 22.21
N SER A 459 24.56 -17.78 23.08
CA SER A 459 23.23 -18.39 22.94
C SER A 459 22.23 -17.52 22.17
N GLY A 460 22.63 -16.31 21.78
CA GLY A 460 21.76 -15.34 21.13
C GLY A 460 21.48 -15.68 19.67
N PHE A 461 20.26 -15.37 19.21
CA PHE A 461 19.89 -15.50 17.80
C PHE A 461 20.08 -14.17 17.08
N GLY A 462 20.81 -14.16 15.97
CA GLY A 462 20.95 -12.96 15.14
C GLY A 462 19.61 -12.43 14.66
N THR A 463 19.39 -11.12 14.82
CA THR A 463 18.26 -10.43 14.19
C THR A 463 18.50 -10.32 12.68
N TYR A 464 17.52 -9.79 11.97
CA TYR A 464 17.70 -9.48 10.57
C TYR A 464 18.73 -8.37 10.36
N ILE A 465 19.32 -8.34 9.17
CA ILE A 465 20.19 -7.28 8.69
C ILE A 465 19.63 -6.79 7.36
N TRP A 466 19.70 -5.49 7.10
CA TRP A 466 19.28 -4.96 5.82
C TRP A 466 20.27 -5.35 4.72
N GLY A 467 19.75 -5.73 3.56
CA GLY A 467 20.56 -5.96 2.38
C GLY A 467 19.86 -5.60 1.09
N SER A 468 20.63 -5.65 0.01
CA SER A 468 20.13 -5.62 -1.37
C SER A 468 20.80 -6.72 -2.17
N PHE A 469 19.99 -7.54 -2.81
CA PHE A 469 20.44 -8.71 -3.55
C PHE A 469 19.44 -9.12 -4.62
N ASP A 470 19.89 -9.98 -5.53
CA ASP A 470 19.11 -10.49 -6.64
C ASP A 470 19.42 -11.96 -6.92
N GLY A 471 19.04 -12.43 -8.10
CA GLY A 471 19.28 -13.80 -8.56
C GLY A 471 20.64 -14.04 -9.19
N THR A 472 21.52 -13.04 -9.19
CA THR A 472 22.88 -13.18 -9.71
C THR A 472 23.80 -13.84 -8.68
N THR A 473 25.02 -14.14 -9.11
CA THR A 473 26.09 -14.65 -8.23
C THR A 473 26.87 -13.54 -7.53
N ASN A 474 26.46 -12.28 -7.68
CA ASN A 474 27.12 -11.16 -7.02
C ASN A 474 26.91 -11.24 -5.50
N ALA A 475 27.90 -10.76 -4.75
CA ALA A 475 27.77 -10.67 -3.30
C ALA A 475 26.62 -9.71 -2.93
N PRO A 476 25.81 -10.04 -1.90
CA PRO A 476 24.78 -9.13 -1.42
C PRO A 476 25.41 -7.85 -0.85
N VAL A 477 24.73 -6.72 -1.06
CA VAL A 477 25.08 -5.46 -0.38
C VAL A 477 24.49 -5.49 1.03
N LEU A 478 25.26 -5.06 2.02
CA LEU A 478 24.89 -5.02 3.44
C LEU A 478 24.75 -3.57 3.92
N PHE A 479 23.79 -3.34 4.82
CA PHE A 479 23.57 -2.03 5.44
C PHE A 479 23.57 -2.11 6.99
N PRO A 480 24.12 -1.10 7.69
CA PRO A 480 24.73 0.12 7.14
C PRO A 480 26.13 -0.15 6.58
N LYS A 481 26.47 0.57 5.51
CA LYS A 481 27.69 0.30 4.75
C LYS A 481 28.95 0.59 5.57
N GLY A 482 29.89 -0.35 5.60
CA GLY A 482 31.20 -0.17 6.25
C GLY A 482 31.22 -0.36 7.76
N GLN A 483 30.06 -0.59 8.40
CA GLN A 483 29.98 -0.97 9.81
C GLN A 483 29.71 -2.46 10.01
N VAL A 484 29.27 -3.16 8.95
CA VAL A 484 28.98 -4.58 8.98
C VAL A 484 29.63 -5.24 7.78
N THR A 485 30.57 -6.17 8.01
CA THR A 485 31.21 -6.95 6.95
C THR A 485 30.60 -8.34 6.80
N LEU A 486 30.72 -8.92 5.60
CA LEU A 486 30.32 -10.30 5.35
C LEU A 486 31.02 -11.29 6.29
N GLU A 487 32.29 -11.02 6.64
CA GLU A 487 33.08 -11.85 7.54
C GLU A 487 32.60 -11.78 8.99
N GLU A 488 32.22 -10.60 9.46
CA GLU A 488 31.66 -10.40 10.81
C GLU A 488 30.28 -11.06 10.95
N ILE A 489 29.39 -10.89 9.96
CA ILE A 489 28.09 -11.55 9.97
C ILE A 489 28.26 -13.06 9.88
N ALA A 490 29.12 -13.57 8.99
CA ALA A 490 29.38 -14.99 8.91
C ALA A 490 29.91 -15.53 10.24
N ARG A 491 30.83 -14.83 10.91
CA ARG A 491 31.34 -15.25 12.21
C ARG A 491 30.25 -15.29 13.29
N ALA A 492 29.32 -14.34 13.28
CA ALA A 492 28.19 -14.29 14.20
C ALA A 492 27.12 -15.36 13.89
N ALA A 493 26.81 -15.56 12.61
CA ALA A 493 25.80 -16.53 12.16
C ALA A 493 26.26 -17.99 12.31
N TYR A 494 27.57 -18.25 12.22
CA TYR A 494 28.13 -19.61 12.27
C TYR A 494 28.91 -19.91 13.56
N GLY A 495 28.99 -18.96 14.49
CA GLY A 495 29.70 -19.11 15.76
C GLY A 495 31.14 -19.57 15.54
N GLY A 496 32.02 -18.65 15.13
CA GLY A 496 33.47 -18.84 14.93
C GLY A 496 34.01 -20.26 15.15
N LYS A 497 33.83 -21.14 14.15
CA LYS A 497 34.51 -22.43 14.03
C LYS A 497 35.33 -22.48 12.77
#